data_AF-A0A504YQI2-F1
#
_entry.id   AF-A0A504YQI2-F1
#
_cell.length_a   1.000
_cell.length_b   1.000
_cell.length_c   1.000
_cell.angle_alpha   90.00
_cell.angle_beta   90.00
_cell.angle_gamma   90.00
#
_symmetry.space_group_name_H-M   'P 1'
#
loop_
_entity.id
_entity.type
_entity.pdbx_description
1 polymer ?
#
loop_
_entity_poly.entity_id
_entity_poly.type
_entity_poly.pdbx_seq_one_letter_code
_entity_poly.pdbx_strand_id
1 'polypeptide(L)'
;SLSRKHFKNIFILQPSSSSKTRLPSTSVLLVSGTIYQNGKPTTTTASMRKSGSKDFLLLSDQICSSMQFAFARSTAVTRAWRSCKATHAGLDNADTEVKLDTQTLLLYNMNPRTSTFRDFFKTELKNYSPTNYYYYFGKISKISNFAKQVNNSAWLTMLSVMVYAVLSQMVQNS
;
A
#
# COMPACT_ATOMS: atom_id res chain seq x y z
N SER A 1 13.28 40.04 -62.16
CA SER A 1 13.46 38.62 -61.83
C SER A 1 13.05 38.41 -60.38
N LEU A 2 11.85 37.86 -60.15
CA LEU A 2 11.28 37.57 -58.84
C LEU A 2 11.24 36.05 -58.68
N SER A 3 11.84 35.49 -57.63
CA SER A 3 11.32 34.26 -57.02
C SER A 3 11.91 34.03 -55.62
N ARG A 4 11.05 34.19 -54.61
CA ARG A 4 11.23 33.67 -53.25
C ARG A 4 11.06 32.14 -53.28
N LYS A 5 11.92 31.40 -52.59
CA LYS A 5 11.54 30.08 -52.06
C LYS A 5 11.93 29.94 -50.60
N HIS A 6 10.90 29.71 -49.81
CA HIS A 6 10.86 29.49 -48.38
C HIS A 6 11.72 28.29 -47.95
N PHE A 7 12.53 28.48 -46.91
CA PHE A 7 12.99 27.39 -46.05
C PHE A 7 11.80 26.93 -45.18
N LYS A 8 11.37 25.69 -45.36
CA LYS A 8 10.45 25.01 -44.44
C LYS A 8 11.25 24.59 -43.20
N ASN A 9 10.96 25.22 -42.06
CA ASN A 9 11.34 24.69 -40.75
C ASN A 9 10.64 23.35 -40.54
N ILE A 10 11.40 22.26 -40.57
CA ILE A 10 10.94 20.95 -40.13
C ILE A 10 11.00 20.97 -38.61
N PHE A 11 9.85 21.18 -37.96
CA PHE A 11 9.69 20.87 -36.55
C PHE A 11 9.81 19.36 -36.37
N ILE A 12 10.96 18.90 -35.88
CA ILE A 12 11.09 17.55 -35.35
C ILE A 12 10.33 17.55 -34.03
N LEU A 13 9.11 17.01 -34.05
CA LEU A 13 8.37 16.69 -32.83
C LEU A 13 9.19 15.64 -32.08
N GLN A 14 9.86 16.06 -31.00
CA GLN A 14 10.38 15.12 -30.01
C GLN A 14 9.19 14.29 -29.50
N PRO A 15 9.28 12.95 -29.46
CA PRO A 15 8.24 12.14 -28.84
C PRO A 15 8.12 12.58 -27.39
N SER A 16 6.91 12.99 -27.02
CA SER A 16 6.53 13.33 -25.66
C SER A 16 6.99 12.22 -24.73
N SER A 17 7.69 12.59 -23.67
CA SER A 17 8.13 11.68 -22.62
C SER A 17 6.91 10.93 -22.08
N SER A 18 6.68 9.70 -22.54
CA SER A 18 5.75 8.79 -21.89
C SER A 18 6.28 8.65 -20.46
N SER A 19 5.56 9.20 -19.48
CA SER A 19 5.92 9.00 -18.09
C SER A 19 5.82 7.49 -17.83
N LYS A 20 6.96 6.78 -17.85
CA LYS A 20 7.02 5.41 -17.36
C LYS A 20 6.59 5.50 -15.91
N THR A 21 5.34 5.13 -15.62
CA THR A 21 4.81 5.12 -14.26
C THR A 21 5.63 4.09 -13.50
N ARG A 22 6.67 4.55 -12.81
CA ARG A 22 7.58 3.70 -12.04
C ARG A 22 6.71 2.97 -11.02
N LEU A 23 6.68 1.64 -11.06
CA LEU A 23 5.95 0.91 -10.05
C LEU A 23 6.50 1.31 -8.67
N PRO A 24 5.63 1.56 -7.68
CA PRO A 24 6.07 1.84 -6.33
C PRO A 24 6.91 0.67 -5.84
N SER A 25 8.05 0.98 -5.23
CA SER A 25 8.99 0.00 -4.67
C SER A 25 8.32 -0.87 -3.61
N THR A 26 7.26 -0.37 -2.97
CA THR A 26 6.48 -1.08 -1.96
C THR A 26 5.03 -1.21 -2.39
N SER A 27 4.51 -2.43 -2.33
CA SER A 27 3.08 -2.73 -2.43
C SER A 27 2.49 -2.83 -1.04
N VAL A 28 1.30 -2.28 -0.86
CA VAL A 28 0.61 -2.26 0.42
C VAL A 28 -0.69 -3.02 0.27
N LEU A 29 -0.93 -3.99 1.14
CA LEU A 29 -2.16 -4.77 1.23
C LEU A 29 -2.89 -4.38 2.51
N LEU A 30 -4.20 -4.20 2.42
CA LEU A 30 -5.10 -4.21 3.57
C LEU A 30 -5.75 -5.58 3.66
N VAL A 31 -5.60 -6.21 4.80
CA VAL A 31 -6.18 -7.51 5.15
C VAL A 31 -7.18 -7.30 6.26
N SER A 32 -8.43 -7.65 6.02
CA SER A 32 -9.51 -7.62 7.00
C SER A 32 -9.94 -9.05 7.30
N GLY A 33 -10.17 -9.34 8.58
CA GLY A 33 -10.59 -10.68 8.98
C GLY A 33 -11.11 -10.77 10.42
N THR A 34 -11.73 -11.91 10.71
CA THR A 34 -12.17 -12.29 12.06
C THR A 34 -10.98 -12.81 12.85
N ILE A 35 -10.84 -12.33 14.08
CA ILE A 35 -9.76 -12.69 14.99
C ILE A 35 -10.10 -14.01 15.67
N TYR A 36 -9.13 -14.93 15.66
CA TYR A 36 -9.22 -16.22 16.31
C TYR A 36 -8.11 -16.33 17.37
N GLN A 37 -8.37 -17.14 18.38
CA GLN A 37 -7.40 -17.57 19.37
C GLN A 37 -7.73 -19.02 19.74
N ASN A 38 -6.71 -19.88 19.81
CA ASN A 38 -6.88 -21.31 20.13
C ASN A 38 -7.95 -22.01 19.26
N GLY A 39 -7.87 -21.82 17.93
CA GLY A 39 -8.77 -22.48 16.97
C GLY A 39 -10.18 -21.89 16.88
N LYS A 40 -10.55 -20.90 17.71
CA LYS A 40 -11.92 -20.38 17.81
C LYS A 40 -11.99 -18.87 17.58
N PRO A 41 -13.10 -18.34 17.03
CA PRO A 41 -13.34 -16.90 17.02
C PRO A 41 -13.26 -16.33 18.44
N THR A 42 -12.68 -15.15 18.58
CA THR A 42 -12.52 -14.48 19.87
C THR A 42 -12.89 -13.00 19.78
N THR A 43 -13.31 -12.44 20.91
CA THR A 43 -13.55 -11.02 21.05
C THR A 43 -12.33 -10.31 21.64
N THR A 44 -12.07 -9.10 21.18
CA THR A 44 -11.03 -8.22 21.72
C THR A 44 -11.54 -7.45 22.94
N THR A 45 -10.65 -7.11 23.86
CA THR A 45 -10.98 -6.27 25.02
C THR A 45 -11.12 -4.80 24.59
N ALA A 46 -11.68 -3.95 25.47
CA ALA A 46 -11.71 -2.50 25.20
C ALA A 46 -10.31 -1.89 25.01
N SER A 47 -9.32 -2.38 25.77
CA SER A 47 -7.93 -1.93 25.66
C SER A 47 -7.31 -2.33 24.32
N MET A 48 -7.55 -3.56 23.86
CA MET A 48 -7.10 -4.05 22.55
C MET A 48 -7.71 -3.28 21.37
N ARG A 49 -8.87 -2.64 21.54
CA ARG A 49 -9.51 -1.80 20.51
C ARG A 49 -9.03 -0.35 20.53
N LYS A 50 -8.39 0.08 21.62
CA LYS A 50 -7.84 1.42 21.75
C LYS A 50 -6.50 1.50 21.00
N SER A 51 -6.52 2.07 19.81
CA SER A 51 -5.31 2.27 19.00
C SER A 51 -4.18 2.92 19.79
N GLY A 52 -2.97 2.38 19.67
CA GLY A 52 -1.78 2.82 20.39
C GLY A 52 -1.68 2.37 21.85
N SER A 53 -2.68 1.67 22.40
CA SER A 53 -2.53 1.01 23.71
C SER A 53 -1.52 -0.13 23.65
N LYS A 54 -0.96 -0.51 24.80
CA LYS A 54 -0.06 -1.66 24.90
C LYS A 54 -0.73 -2.96 24.40
N ASP A 55 -2.01 -3.16 24.72
CA ASP A 55 -2.74 -4.37 24.31
C ASP A 55 -3.08 -4.37 22.82
N PHE A 56 -3.33 -3.19 22.22
CA PHE A 56 -3.50 -3.05 20.77
C PHE A 56 -2.20 -3.38 20.04
N LEU A 57 -1.06 -2.87 20.52
CA LEU A 57 0.24 -3.15 19.93
C LEU A 57 0.59 -4.65 20.04
N LEU A 58 0.32 -5.27 21.19
CA LEU A 58 0.50 -6.71 21.37
C LEU A 58 -0.40 -7.52 20.43
N LEU A 59 -1.68 -7.15 20.30
CA LEU A 59 -2.60 -7.77 19.35
C LEU A 59 -2.08 -7.65 17.91
N SER A 60 -1.64 -6.44 17.52
CA SER A 60 -1.04 -6.17 16.22
C SER A 60 0.17 -7.06 15.95
N ASP A 61 1.10 -7.15 16.90
CA ASP A 61 2.32 -7.94 16.76
C ASP A 61 2.02 -9.44 16.62
N GLN A 62 1.05 -9.96 17.40
CA GLN A 62 0.64 -11.35 17.32
C GLN A 62 -0.04 -11.70 15.98
N ILE A 63 -0.96 -10.84 15.51
CA ILE A 63 -1.60 -11.02 14.19
C ILE A 63 -0.53 -10.97 13.10
N CYS A 64 0.36 -9.99 13.12
CA CYS A 64 1.41 -9.83 12.14
C CYS A 64 2.41 -10.99 12.12
N SER A 65 2.78 -11.50 13.29
CA SER A 65 3.65 -12.69 13.40
C SER A 65 2.95 -13.91 12.83
N SER A 66 1.68 -14.13 13.19
CA SER A 66 0.87 -15.23 12.65
C SER A 66 0.76 -15.16 11.12
N MET A 67 0.55 -13.96 10.56
CA MET A 67 0.53 -13.78 9.11
C MET A 67 1.90 -14.10 8.48
N GLN A 68 3.01 -13.64 9.06
CA GLN A 68 4.34 -13.97 8.54
C GLN A 68 4.60 -15.49 8.56
N PHE A 69 4.20 -16.19 9.63
CA PHE A 69 4.35 -17.63 9.74
C PHE A 69 3.50 -18.39 8.71
N ALA A 70 2.31 -17.89 8.36
CA ALA A 70 1.50 -18.45 7.28
C ALA A 70 2.27 -18.50 5.95
N PHE A 71 3.17 -17.54 5.71
CA PHE A 71 3.99 -17.46 4.51
C PHE A 71 5.40 -18.05 4.66
N ALA A 72 5.71 -18.78 5.73
CA ALA A 72 7.06 -19.30 5.97
C ALA A 72 7.58 -20.22 4.84
N ARG A 73 6.69 -20.84 4.07
CA ARG A 73 7.03 -21.68 2.91
C ARG A 73 7.17 -20.90 1.60
N SER A 74 6.74 -19.64 1.56
CA SER A 74 6.81 -18.79 0.37
C SER A 74 8.05 -17.89 0.42
N THR A 75 9.17 -18.37 -0.13
CA THR A 75 10.42 -17.60 -0.21
C THR A 75 10.21 -16.20 -0.79
N ALA A 76 9.32 -16.06 -1.79
CA ALA A 76 8.98 -14.79 -2.41
C ALA A 76 8.37 -13.81 -1.40
N VAL A 77 7.34 -14.24 -0.66
CA VAL A 77 6.65 -13.37 0.30
C VAL A 77 7.52 -13.10 1.53
N THR A 78 8.22 -14.11 2.05
CA THR A 78 9.12 -13.94 3.21
C THR A 78 10.21 -12.90 2.92
N ARG A 79 10.84 -12.95 1.74
CA ARG A 79 11.88 -11.97 1.36
C ARG A 79 11.31 -10.60 1.04
N ALA A 80 10.10 -10.55 0.49
CA ALA A 80 9.44 -9.29 0.19
C ALA A 80 8.87 -8.61 1.44
N TRP A 81 8.69 -9.32 2.56
CA TRP A 81 8.03 -8.76 3.73
C TRP A 81 8.82 -7.58 4.32
N ARG A 82 8.19 -6.40 4.41
CA ARG A 82 8.81 -5.18 4.95
C ARG A 82 8.25 -4.79 6.30
N SER A 83 6.93 -4.78 6.43
CA SER A 83 6.29 -4.45 7.71
C SER A 83 4.86 -4.96 7.74
N CYS A 84 4.34 -5.10 8.94
CA CYS A 84 2.93 -5.34 9.18
C CYS A 84 2.48 -4.58 10.41
N LYS A 85 1.24 -4.06 10.40
CA LYS A 85 0.61 -3.47 11.58
C LYS A 85 -0.91 -3.57 11.50
N ALA A 86 -1.57 -3.82 12.62
CA ALA A 86 -3.00 -3.57 12.71
C ALA A 86 -3.28 -2.07 12.58
N THR A 87 -4.21 -1.70 11.70
CA THR A 87 -4.71 -0.33 11.56
C THR A 87 -5.99 -0.10 12.36
N HIS A 88 -6.73 -1.17 12.62
CA HIS A 88 -7.97 -1.16 13.38
C HIS A 88 -8.20 -2.52 14.05
N ALA A 89 -8.82 -2.51 15.23
CA ALA A 89 -9.35 -3.67 15.91
C ALA A 89 -10.78 -3.36 16.36
N GLY A 90 -11.75 -4.09 15.85
CA GLY A 90 -13.14 -4.08 16.28
C GLY A 90 -13.40 -5.19 17.31
N LEU A 91 -14.67 -5.51 17.56
CA LEU A 91 -15.05 -6.44 18.62
C LEU A 91 -14.52 -7.86 18.38
N ASP A 92 -14.62 -8.37 17.16
CA ASP A 92 -14.21 -9.71 16.74
C ASP A 92 -13.38 -9.70 15.45
N ASN A 93 -13.04 -8.52 14.94
CA ASN A 93 -12.37 -8.32 13.67
C ASN A 93 -11.18 -7.37 13.80
N ALA A 94 -10.25 -7.44 12.85
CA ALA A 94 -9.17 -6.48 12.71
C ALA A 94 -8.88 -6.19 11.23
N ASP A 95 -8.34 -4.99 11.00
CA ASP A 95 -7.75 -4.59 9.74
C ASP A 95 -6.25 -4.45 9.92
N THR A 96 -5.47 -5.00 8.99
CA THR A 96 -4.01 -5.03 9.04
C THR A 96 -3.43 -4.54 7.72
N GLU A 97 -2.47 -3.63 7.82
CA GLU A 97 -1.66 -3.15 6.71
C GLU A 97 -0.40 -4.02 6.62
N VAL A 98 -0.18 -4.65 5.46
CA VAL A 98 1.05 -5.38 5.13
C VAL A 98 1.78 -4.65 4.01
N LYS A 99 3.07 -4.39 4.21
CA LYS A 99 3.94 -3.81 3.19
C LYS A 99 4.90 -4.86 2.66
N LEU A 100 4.92 -4.98 1.34
CA LEU A 100 5.75 -5.93 0.61
C LEU A 100 6.62 -5.19 -0.40
N ASP A 101 7.85 -5.65 -0.58
CA ASP A 101 8.76 -5.18 -1.62
C ASP A 101 8.28 -5.65 -3.00
N THR A 102 7.82 -4.71 -3.81
CA THR A 102 7.26 -5.01 -5.13
C THR A 102 8.32 -5.63 -6.04
N GLN A 103 9.56 -5.14 -6.00
CA GLN A 103 10.61 -5.60 -6.89
C GLN A 103 10.99 -7.05 -6.57
N THR A 104 11.12 -7.37 -5.29
CA THR A 104 11.38 -8.72 -4.82
C THR A 104 10.30 -9.69 -5.29
N LEU A 105 9.01 -9.36 -5.12
CA LEU A 105 7.92 -10.22 -5.61
C LEU A 105 7.98 -10.43 -7.13
N LEU A 106 8.27 -9.37 -7.89
CA LEU A 106 8.37 -9.46 -9.35
C LEU A 106 9.52 -10.36 -9.81
N LEU A 107 10.64 -10.42 -9.09
CA LEU A 107 11.74 -11.36 -9.36
C LEU A 107 11.31 -12.83 -9.22
N TYR A 108 10.27 -13.10 -8.42
CA TYR A 108 9.66 -14.42 -8.27
C TYR A 108 8.39 -14.59 -9.13
N ASN A 109 8.18 -13.73 -10.14
CA ASN A 109 6.99 -13.73 -11.00
C ASN A 109 5.66 -13.54 -10.24
N MET A 110 5.70 -12.94 -9.05
CA MET A 110 4.51 -12.61 -8.26
C MET A 110 4.20 -11.13 -8.42
N ASN A 111 3.07 -10.80 -9.07
CA ASN A 111 2.63 -9.41 -9.17
C ASN A 111 1.60 -9.08 -8.08
N PRO A 112 1.97 -8.27 -7.06
CA PRO A 112 1.08 -7.97 -5.93
C PRO A 112 -0.20 -7.23 -6.29
N ARG A 113 -0.31 -6.69 -7.52
CA ARG A 113 -1.50 -5.96 -7.98
C ARG A 113 -2.61 -6.87 -8.53
N THR A 114 -2.27 -8.11 -8.87
CA THR A 114 -3.18 -9.05 -9.52
C THR A 114 -4.18 -9.66 -8.54
N SER A 115 -5.32 -10.13 -9.04
CA SER A 115 -6.24 -10.98 -8.27
C SER A 115 -5.57 -12.28 -7.86
N THR A 116 -4.82 -12.91 -8.77
CA THR A 116 -4.08 -14.15 -8.50
C THR A 116 -3.21 -14.06 -7.26
N PHE A 117 -2.45 -12.97 -7.09
CA PHE A 117 -1.65 -12.77 -5.89
C PHE A 117 -2.50 -12.59 -4.63
N ARG A 118 -3.62 -11.85 -4.71
CA ARG A 118 -4.53 -11.69 -3.56
C ARG A 118 -5.19 -13.01 -3.16
N ASP A 119 -5.56 -13.84 -4.12
CA ASP A 119 -6.18 -15.14 -3.88
C ASP A 119 -5.17 -16.11 -3.26
N PHE A 120 -3.93 -16.12 -3.76
CA PHE A 120 -2.81 -16.81 -3.14
C PHE A 120 -2.63 -16.35 -1.68
N PHE A 121 -2.52 -15.04 -1.45
CA PHE A 121 -2.32 -14.47 -0.11
C PHE A 121 -3.46 -14.84 0.84
N LYS A 122 -4.71 -14.77 0.36
CA LYS A 122 -5.90 -15.16 1.13
C LYS A 122 -5.89 -16.66 1.48
N THR A 123 -5.46 -17.49 0.54
CA THR A 123 -5.43 -18.95 0.70
C THR A 123 -4.41 -19.37 1.76
N GLU A 124 -3.18 -18.84 1.69
CA GLU A 124 -2.13 -19.11 2.69
C GLU A 124 -2.59 -18.71 4.10
N LEU A 125 -3.16 -17.52 4.26
CA LEU A 125 -3.68 -17.07 5.56
C LEU A 125 -4.82 -17.95 6.07
N LYS A 126 -5.75 -18.35 5.20
CA LYS A 126 -6.88 -19.21 5.60
C LYS A 126 -6.43 -20.60 6.02
N ASN A 127 -5.39 -21.14 5.40
CA ASN A 127 -4.88 -22.48 5.70
C ASN A 127 -3.99 -22.51 6.95
N TYR A 128 -3.56 -21.36 7.44
CA TYR A 128 -2.74 -21.26 8.63
C TYR A 128 -3.59 -21.21 9.90
N SER A 129 -3.35 -22.17 10.81
CA SER A 129 -3.91 -22.18 12.16
C SER A 129 -2.80 -22.48 13.16
N PRO A 130 -2.33 -21.50 13.95
CA PRO A 130 -1.30 -21.75 14.95
C PRO A 130 -1.85 -22.62 16.08
N THR A 131 -1.00 -23.50 16.63
CA THR A 131 -1.30 -24.32 17.82
C THR A 131 -1.15 -23.57 19.14
N ASN A 132 -0.54 -22.38 19.10
CA ASN A 132 -0.21 -21.55 20.26
C ASN A 132 -1.28 -20.46 20.47
N TYR A 133 -1.38 -19.89 21.68
CA TYR A 133 -2.34 -18.85 22.10
C TYR A 133 -2.24 -17.49 21.38
N TYR A 134 -1.66 -17.42 20.19
CA TYR A 134 -1.56 -16.20 19.40
C TYR A 134 -2.91 -15.80 18.81
N TYR A 135 -3.16 -14.49 18.74
CA TYR A 135 -4.20 -13.96 17.86
C TYR A 135 -3.79 -14.12 16.38
N TYR A 136 -4.73 -14.59 15.56
CA TYR A 136 -4.55 -14.76 14.11
C TYR A 136 -5.86 -14.53 13.37
N PHE A 137 -5.81 -14.44 12.04
CA PHE A 137 -7.01 -14.39 11.21
C PHE A 137 -7.51 -15.79 10.87
N GLY A 138 -8.58 -16.26 11.51
CA GLY A 138 -9.21 -17.54 11.16
C GLY A 138 -10.19 -17.46 9.98
N LYS A 139 -10.68 -16.25 9.67
CA LYS A 139 -11.49 -15.98 8.47
C LYS A 139 -11.07 -14.66 7.85
N ILE A 140 -10.79 -14.66 6.56
CA ILE A 140 -10.43 -13.46 5.79
C ILE A 140 -11.66 -12.94 5.06
N SER A 141 -12.13 -11.75 5.44
CA SER A 141 -13.26 -11.09 4.77
C SER A 141 -12.82 -10.39 3.50
N LYS A 142 -11.67 -9.70 3.53
CA LYS A 142 -11.18 -8.90 2.40
C LYS A 142 -9.66 -8.84 2.36
N ILE A 143 -9.12 -8.89 1.14
CA ILE A 143 -7.76 -8.41 0.84
C ILE A 143 -7.89 -7.39 -0.29
N SER A 144 -7.33 -6.21 -0.09
CA SER A 144 -7.30 -5.16 -1.12
C SER A 144 -5.92 -4.51 -1.17
N ASN A 145 -5.57 -4.00 -2.35
CA ASN A 145 -4.38 -3.17 -2.48
C ASN A 145 -4.70 -1.81 -1.89
N PHE A 146 -3.87 -1.33 -0.98
CA PHE A 146 -3.96 0.06 -0.54
C PHE A 146 -3.46 0.94 -1.68
N ALA A 147 -4.38 1.60 -2.37
CA ALA A 147 -4.07 2.60 -3.36
C ALA A 147 -3.58 3.87 -2.66
N LYS A 148 -2.38 3.87 -2.08
CA LYS A 148 -1.70 5.14 -1.77
C LYS A 148 -1.11 5.70 -3.06
N GLN A 149 -1.96 6.14 -3.99
CA GLN A 149 -1.56 7.22 -4.89
C GLN A 149 -1.54 8.50 -4.05
N VAL A 150 -0.45 8.74 -3.33
CA VAL A 150 -0.14 10.13 -2.97
C VAL A 150 0.50 10.73 -4.20
N ASN A 151 -0.33 11.27 -5.09
CA ASN A 151 0.14 12.23 -6.06
C ASN A 151 0.57 13.46 -5.24
N ASN A 152 1.86 13.58 -4.95
CA ASN A 152 2.46 14.76 -4.31
C ASN A 152 2.37 16.03 -5.19
N SER A 153 1.56 16.06 -6.25
CA SER A 153 1.39 17.21 -7.13
C SER A 153 0.34 18.22 -6.65
N ALA A 154 -0.49 17.90 -5.66
CA ALA A 154 -1.53 18.82 -5.17
C ALA A 154 -0.99 19.93 -4.23
N TRP A 155 0.19 19.75 -3.63
CA TRP A 155 0.78 20.75 -2.73
C TRP A 155 1.68 21.76 -3.46
N LEU A 156 2.16 21.44 -4.67
CA LEU A 156 3.01 22.34 -5.46
C LEU A 156 2.21 23.38 -6.26
N THR A 157 0.91 23.19 -6.46
CA THR A 157 0.05 24.19 -7.12
C THR A 157 -0.46 25.27 -6.17
N MET A 158 -0.49 25.06 -4.85
CA MET A 158 -0.84 26.14 -3.91
C MET A 158 0.30 27.16 -3.73
N LEU A 159 1.57 26.75 -3.84
CA LEU A 159 2.70 27.67 -3.73
C LEU A 159 2.86 28.56 -4.97
N SER A 160 2.48 28.10 -6.16
CA SER A 160 2.54 28.93 -7.37
C SER A 160 1.45 30.01 -7.42
N VAL A 161 0.27 29.77 -6.82
CA VAL A 161 -0.81 30.78 -6.75
C VAL A 161 -0.48 31.92 -5.78
N MET A 162 0.21 31.62 -4.66
CA MET A 162 0.62 32.69 -3.73
C MET A 162 1.73 33.58 -4.30
N VAL A 163 2.67 33.04 -5.06
CA VAL A 163 3.72 33.84 -5.70
C VAL A 163 3.13 34.80 -6.76
N TYR A 164 2.12 34.36 -7.52
CA TYR A 164 1.43 35.24 -8.49
C TYR A 164 0.61 36.35 -7.83
N ALA A 165 0.00 36.10 -6.66
CA ALA A 165 -0.76 37.11 -5.93
C ALA A 165 0.15 38.22 -5.36
N VAL A 166 1.32 37.85 -4.83
CA VAL A 166 2.28 38.82 -4.28
C VAL A 166 2.95 39.64 -5.39
N LEU A 167 3.31 39.03 -6.52
CA LEU A 167 3.90 39.76 -7.66
C LEU A 167 2.88 40.72 -8.31
N SER A 168 1.60 40.34 -8.39
CA SER A 168 0.57 41.22 -8.95
C SER A 168 0.30 42.46 -8.09
N GLN A 169 0.42 42.36 -6.76
CA GLN A 169 0.27 43.51 -5.86
C GLN A 169 1.46 44.48 -5.91
N MET A 170 2.66 44.00 -6.24
CA MET A 170 3.83 44.88 -6.37
C MET A 170 3.83 45.68 -7.68
N VAL A 171 3.25 45.16 -8.76
CA VAL A 171 3.16 45.87 -10.06
C VAL A 171 2.06 46.95 -10.06
N GLN A 172 1.06 46.86 -9.20
CA GLN A 172 0.00 47.87 -9.10
C GLN A 172 0.36 49.07 -8.19
N ASN A 173 1.43 48.97 -7.41
CA ASN A 173 1.86 49.99 -6.44
C ASN A 173 3.17 50.70 -6.85
N SER A 174 3.58 50.58 -8.10
CA SER A 174 4.75 51.25 -8.70
C SER A 174 4.35 52.15 -9.86
#